data_AF-A0A0F9DF81-F1
#
_entry.id   AF-A0A0F9DF81-F1
#
_cell.length_a   1.000
_cell.length_b   1.000
_cell.length_c   1.000
_cell.angle_alpha   90.00
_cell.angle_beta   90.00
_cell.angle_gamma   90.00
#
_symmetry.space_group_name_H-M   'P 1'
#
loop_
_entity.id
_entity.type
_entity.pdbx_description
1 polymer ?
#
loop_
_entity_poly.entity_id
_entity_poly.type
_entity_poly.pdbx_seq_one_letter_code
_entity_poly.pdbx_strand_id
1 'polypeptide(L)'
;FGRFLADAKWEDDFAKLPTDWGNERKMLHLMKDAMRTYKVATYVPDFSIMVPKKERVKMRLILGTHSPKGLEVFRDVQEKVEKQEMEMRHNLREGDSPQVSLFSSEDVAAFQQEQKGVGCKSNRAHAEAVIVEFLKGRAHAFPGPMINIVMETVPIRRTQLNKLLIEMRERKVISFELPARKRVPQIDTQIALVE
;
A
#
# COMPACT_ATOMS: atom_id res chain seq x y z
N PHE A 1 -18.31 1.99 -14.58
CA PHE A 1 -19.19 1.47 -13.52
C PHE A 1 -20.34 0.62 -14.07
N GLY A 2 -21.21 1.14 -14.94
CA GLY A 2 -22.37 0.38 -15.47
C GLY A 2 -22.07 -0.94 -16.18
N ARG A 3 -20.93 -1.07 -16.89
CA ARG A 3 -20.56 -2.33 -17.57
C ARG A 3 -20.01 -3.44 -16.65
N PHE A 4 -19.48 -3.11 -15.47
CA PHE A 4 -18.99 -4.11 -14.50
C PHE A 4 -20.14 -4.77 -13.74
N LEU A 5 -21.17 -3.99 -13.40
CA LEU A 5 -22.43 -4.50 -12.82
C LEU A 5 -23.34 -5.19 -13.86
N ALA A 6 -23.00 -5.11 -15.15
CA ALA A 6 -23.75 -5.74 -16.24
C ALA A 6 -23.16 -7.10 -16.68
N ASP A 7 -22.06 -7.54 -16.06
CA ASP A 7 -21.44 -8.84 -16.35
C ASP A 7 -22.12 -9.94 -15.51
N ALA A 8 -23.01 -10.73 -16.11
CA ALA A 8 -23.82 -11.73 -15.39
C ALA A 8 -23.02 -12.77 -14.57
N LYS A 9 -21.70 -12.88 -14.77
CA LYS A 9 -20.84 -13.86 -14.09
C LYS A 9 -20.18 -13.35 -12.80
N TRP A 10 -20.37 -12.07 -12.45
CA TRP A 10 -19.71 -11.49 -11.26
C TRP A 10 -20.09 -12.21 -9.96
N GLU A 11 -21.31 -12.77 -9.87
CA GLU A 11 -21.81 -13.48 -8.70
C GLU A 11 -21.06 -14.80 -8.45
N ASP A 12 -20.82 -15.57 -9.52
CA ASP A 12 -20.04 -16.81 -9.44
C ASP A 12 -18.61 -16.56 -8.98
N ASP A 13 -17.98 -15.51 -9.51
CA ASP A 13 -16.63 -15.14 -9.14
C ASP A 13 -16.58 -14.58 -7.71
N PHE A 14 -17.62 -13.86 -7.27
CA PHE A 14 -17.79 -13.40 -5.88
C PHE A 14 -17.90 -14.58 -4.90
N ALA A 15 -18.63 -15.64 -5.27
CA ALA A 15 -18.83 -16.82 -4.44
C ALA A 15 -17.54 -17.65 -4.27
N LYS A 16 -16.64 -17.64 -5.26
CA LYS A 16 -15.33 -18.32 -5.17
C LYS A 16 -14.34 -17.61 -4.25
N LEU A 17 -14.57 -16.35 -3.91
CA LEU A 17 -13.67 -15.58 -3.04
C LEU A 17 -13.77 -16.03 -1.58
N PRO A 18 -12.67 -15.91 -0.80
CA PRO A 18 -12.60 -16.38 0.58
C PRO A 18 -13.77 -15.86 1.44
N THR A 19 -14.37 -16.74 2.24
CA THR A 19 -15.57 -16.40 3.04
C THR A 19 -15.28 -15.47 4.21
N ASP A 20 -14.02 -15.39 4.65
CA ASP A 20 -13.54 -14.45 5.67
C ASP A 20 -13.44 -13.00 5.16
N TRP A 21 -13.53 -12.78 3.84
CA TRP A 21 -13.49 -11.44 3.27
C TRP A 21 -14.87 -10.78 3.35
N GLY A 22 -14.92 -9.57 3.92
CA GLY A 22 -16.10 -8.72 3.85
C GLY A 22 -16.48 -8.34 2.41
N ASN A 23 -17.77 -8.08 2.20
CA ASN A 23 -18.33 -7.78 0.87
C ASN A 23 -17.62 -6.64 0.15
N GLU A 24 -17.24 -5.56 0.87
CA GLU A 24 -16.49 -4.44 0.29
C GLU A 24 -15.16 -4.92 -0.32
N ARG A 25 -14.42 -5.75 0.40
CA ARG A 25 -13.12 -6.27 -0.05
C ARG A 25 -13.27 -7.17 -1.27
N LYS A 26 -14.27 -8.04 -1.28
CA LYS A 26 -14.59 -8.90 -2.42
C LYS A 26 -14.93 -8.08 -3.67
N MET A 27 -15.83 -7.10 -3.53
CA MET A 27 -16.22 -6.23 -4.64
C MET A 27 -15.05 -5.40 -5.17
N LEU A 28 -14.22 -4.85 -4.27
CA LEU A 28 -13.03 -4.10 -4.66
C LEU A 28 -12.06 -4.97 -5.46
N HIS A 29 -11.83 -6.21 -5.01
CA HIS A 29 -10.96 -7.16 -5.71
C HIS A 29 -11.47 -7.46 -7.12
N LEU A 30 -12.74 -7.86 -7.27
CA LEU A 30 -13.33 -8.13 -8.58
C LEU A 30 -13.27 -6.92 -9.52
N MET A 31 -13.52 -5.72 -8.97
CA MET A 31 -13.47 -4.50 -9.77
C MET A 31 -12.05 -4.21 -10.28
N LYS A 32 -11.03 -4.35 -9.43
CA LYS A 32 -9.63 -4.17 -9.84
C LYS A 32 -9.23 -5.19 -10.90
N ASP A 33 -9.65 -6.44 -10.74
CA ASP A 33 -9.36 -7.50 -11.69
C ASP A 33 -10.05 -7.30 -13.03
N ALA A 34 -11.29 -6.81 -13.03
CA ALA A 34 -11.96 -6.41 -14.28
C ALA A 34 -11.24 -5.24 -14.95
N MET A 35 -10.80 -4.21 -14.20
CA MET A 35 -10.04 -3.09 -14.77
C MET A 35 -8.76 -3.59 -15.46
N ARG A 36 -8.06 -4.57 -14.88
CA ARG A 36 -6.87 -5.20 -15.49
C ARG A 36 -7.24 -6.04 -16.71
N THR A 37 -8.28 -6.87 -16.60
CA THR A 37 -8.74 -7.78 -17.66
C THR A 37 -9.15 -7.02 -18.91
N TYR A 38 -9.90 -5.92 -18.74
CA TYR A 38 -10.30 -5.04 -19.83
C TYR A 38 -9.22 -4.02 -20.23
N LYS A 39 -7.99 -4.16 -19.72
CA LYS A 39 -6.82 -3.32 -20.03
C LYS A 39 -7.06 -1.82 -19.78
N VAL A 40 -7.95 -1.47 -18.85
CA VAL A 40 -8.23 -0.08 -18.46
C VAL A 40 -7.05 0.52 -17.69
N ALA A 41 -6.34 -0.31 -16.92
CA ALA A 41 -5.15 0.07 -16.16
C ALA A 41 -4.28 -1.16 -15.89
N THR A 42 -2.97 -0.93 -15.71
CA THR A 42 -2.03 -1.98 -15.27
C THR A 42 -1.97 -2.04 -13.75
N TYR A 43 -1.89 -0.87 -13.11
CA TYR A 43 -1.81 -0.70 -11.67
C TYR A 43 -3.07 0.02 -11.18
N VAL A 44 -3.64 -0.50 -10.09
CA VAL A 44 -4.88 -0.02 -9.50
C VAL A 44 -4.73 0.16 -7.98
N PRO A 45 -3.80 1.02 -7.51
CA PRO A 45 -3.68 1.33 -6.09
C PRO A 45 -4.92 2.08 -5.60
N ASP A 46 -5.18 1.93 -4.31
CA ASP A 46 -6.28 2.61 -3.64
C ASP A 46 -5.89 3.08 -2.23
N PHE A 47 -6.69 3.98 -1.68
CA PHE A 47 -6.69 4.29 -0.26
C PHE A 47 -8.08 4.73 0.21
N SER A 48 -8.34 4.56 1.51
CA SER A 48 -9.61 4.91 2.13
C SER A 48 -9.58 6.33 2.68
N ILE A 49 -10.63 7.10 2.39
CA ILE A 49 -10.84 8.44 2.94
C ILE A 49 -11.86 8.31 4.06
N MET A 50 -11.47 8.70 5.25
CA MET A 50 -12.25 8.51 6.47
C MET A 50 -13.14 9.74 6.74
N VAL A 51 -14.25 9.56 7.44
CA VAL A 51 -15.09 10.69 7.91
C VAL A 51 -14.32 11.44 9.01
N PRO A 52 -14.13 12.77 8.96
CA PRO A 52 -13.26 13.47 9.92
C PRO A 52 -13.61 13.24 11.39
N LYS A 53 -14.91 13.21 11.72
CA LYS A 53 -15.41 13.07 13.10
C LYS A 53 -15.78 11.63 13.51
N LYS A 54 -15.64 10.64 12.63
CA LYS A 54 -16.08 9.25 12.89
C LYS A 54 -15.03 8.26 12.40
N GLU A 55 -14.86 7.15 13.10
CA GLU A 55 -14.02 6.03 12.64
C GLU A 55 -14.76 5.18 11.60
N ARG A 56 -15.12 5.81 10.48
CA ARG A 56 -15.81 5.16 9.37
C ARG A 56 -15.25 5.63 8.03
N VAL A 57 -15.07 4.71 7.10
CA VAL A 57 -14.72 5.01 5.71
C VAL A 57 -15.86 5.77 5.05
N LYS A 58 -15.57 6.96 4.52
CA LYS A 58 -16.54 7.76 3.75
C LYS A 58 -16.57 7.30 2.30
N MET A 59 -15.38 7.14 1.72
CA MET A 59 -15.19 6.74 0.33
C MET A 59 -13.80 6.14 0.15
N ARG A 60 -13.59 5.44 -0.97
CA ARG A 60 -12.30 4.88 -1.35
C ARG A 60 -11.88 5.49 -2.69
N LEU A 61 -10.68 6.03 -2.75
CA LEU A 61 -10.12 6.58 -3.97
C LEU A 61 -9.26 5.51 -4.64
N ILE A 62 -9.45 5.34 -5.95
CA ILE A 62 -8.76 4.34 -6.76
C ILE A 62 -8.14 5.06 -7.94
N LEU A 63 -6.85 4.85 -8.16
CA LEU A 63 -6.14 5.33 -9.33
C LEU A 63 -5.93 4.17 -10.30
N GLY A 64 -6.41 4.29 -11.53
CA GLY A 64 -5.99 3.42 -12.64
C GLY A 64 -4.83 4.05 -13.40
N THR A 65 -3.69 3.36 -13.49
CA THR A 65 -2.54 3.85 -14.27
C THR A 65 -1.79 2.72 -14.98
N HIS A 66 -1.21 3.02 -16.14
CA HIS A 66 -0.27 2.11 -16.81
C HIS A 66 1.20 2.40 -16.45
N SER A 67 1.46 3.52 -15.77
CA SER A 67 2.82 3.99 -15.48
C SER A 67 3.25 3.60 -14.05
N PRO A 68 4.39 2.90 -13.87
CA PRO A 68 5.00 2.69 -12.56
C PRO A 68 5.29 4.00 -11.83
N LYS A 69 5.61 5.06 -12.57
CA LYS A 69 5.83 6.38 -11.98
C LYS A 69 4.55 6.97 -11.40
N GLY A 70 3.40 6.71 -12.03
CA GLY A 70 2.10 7.13 -11.51
C GLY A 70 1.79 6.47 -10.16
N LEU A 71 2.16 5.21 -9.98
CA LEU A 71 2.03 4.50 -8.71
C LEU A 71 2.91 5.09 -7.59
N GLU A 72 4.16 5.44 -7.92
CA GLU A 72 5.06 6.10 -6.97
C GLU A 72 4.50 7.46 -6.52
N VAL A 73 4.08 8.31 -7.48
CA VAL A 73 3.48 9.61 -7.19
C VAL A 73 2.21 9.46 -6.34
N PHE A 74 1.40 8.45 -6.61
CA PHE A 74 0.20 8.18 -5.81
C PHE A 74 0.52 7.92 -4.34
N ARG A 75 1.51 7.06 -4.04
CA ARG A 75 1.91 6.77 -2.65
C ARG A 75 2.58 7.96 -1.96
N ASP A 76 3.33 8.76 -2.71
CA ASP A 76 3.92 10.01 -2.18
C ASP A 76 2.84 11.05 -1.82
N VAL A 77 1.81 11.20 -2.65
CA VAL A 77 0.68 12.09 -2.37
C VAL A 77 -0.18 11.56 -1.24
N GLN A 78 -0.45 10.25 -1.22
CA GLN A 78 -1.22 9.61 -0.15
C GLN A 78 -0.60 9.89 1.22
N GLU A 79 0.72 9.71 1.37
CA GLU A 79 1.40 9.99 2.64
C GLU A 79 1.19 11.44 3.11
N LYS A 80 1.29 12.40 2.19
CA LYS A 80 1.08 13.82 2.50
C LYS A 80 -0.37 14.10 2.94
N VAL A 81 -1.34 13.55 2.22
CA VAL A 81 -2.76 13.73 2.50
C VAL A 81 -3.14 13.07 3.83
N GLU A 82 -2.64 11.87 4.12
CA GLU A 82 -2.86 11.19 5.40
C GLU A 82 -2.32 12.01 6.57
N LYS A 83 -1.11 12.58 6.44
CA LYS A 83 -0.54 13.44 7.48
C LYS A 83 -1.42 14.67 7.74
N GLN A 84 -1.83 15.36 6.68
CA GLN A 84 -2.73 16.52 6.78
C GLN A 84 -4.09 16.16 7.38
N GLU A 85 -4.63 14.99 7.02
CA GLU A 85 -5.90 14.50 7.58
C GLU A 85 -5.77 14.23 9.09
N MET A 86 -4.68 13.60 9.52
CA MET A 86 -4.40 13.34 10.93
C MET A 86 -4.26 14.63 11.74
N GLU A 87 -3.51 15.62 11.23
CA GLU A 87 -3.39 16.95 11.82
C GLU A 87 -4.75 17.65 11.96
N MET A 88 -5.58 17.62 10.90
CA MET A 88 -6.93 18.21 10.93
C MET A 88 -7.83 17.52 11.96
N ARG A 89 -7.83 16.18 12.02
CA ARG A 89 -8.62 15.40 12.98
C ARG A 89 -8.23 15.70 14.42
N HIS A 90 -6.93 15.89 14.66
CA HIS A 90 -6.42 16.26 15.97
C HIS A 90 -6.95 17.64 16.38
N ASN A 91 -6.77 18.66 15.53
CA ASN A 91 -7.23 20.02 15.81
C ASN A 91 -8.75 20.09 16.04
N LEU A 92 -9.54 19.30 15.29
CA LEU A 92 -10.98 19.21 15.49
C LEU A 92 -11.37 18.58 16.84
N ARG A 93 -10.57 17.66 17.39
CA ARG A 93 -10.79 17.05 18.71
C ARG A 93 -10.36 17.98 19.85
N GLU A 94 -9.28 18.72 19.67
CA GLU A 94 -8.84 19.73 20.64
C GLU A 94 -9.82 20.89 20.77
N GLY A 95 -10.44 21.32 19.66
CA GLY A 95 -11.48 22.36 19.70
C GLY A 95 -12.70 22.00 20.57
N ASP A 96 -12.94 20.71 20.83
CA ASP A 96 -14.01 20.20 21.69
C ASP A 96 -13.54 19.95 23.15
N SER A 97 -12.25 20.14 23.47
CA SER A 97 -11.63 19.80 24.76
C SER A 97 -10.93 21.02 25.39
N PRO A 98 -11.25 21.41 26.64
CA PRO A 98 -10.56 22.51 27.33
C PRO A 98 -9.16 22.16 27.84
N GLN A 99 -8.66 20.94 27.60
CA GLN A 99 -7.32 20.53 28.00
C GLN A 99 -6.28 20.97 26.96
N VAL A 100 -5.29 21.74 27.42
CA VAL A 100 -4.08 22.07 26.66
C VAL A 100 -3.31 20.78 26.40
N SER A 101 -3.15 20.39 25.14
CA SER A 101 -2.35 19.22 24.78
C SER A 101 -0.88 19.45 25.10
N LEU A 102 -0.23 18.42 25.66
CA LEU A 102 1.18 18.43 26.01
C LEU A 102 2.11 18.22 24.79
N PHE A 103 1.54 17.88 23.63
CA PHE A 103 2.27 17.59 22.39
C PHE A 103 1.72 18.44 21.24
N SER A 104 2.59 18.82 20.30
CA SER A 104 2.15 19.52 19.11
C SER A 104 1.29 18.62 18.23
N SER A 105 0.37 19.20 17.44
CA SER A 105 -0.44 18.44 16.47
C SER A 105 0.43 17.69 15.46
N GLU A 106 1.63 18.20 15.15
CA GLU A 106 2.60 17.53 14.26
C GLU A 106 3.17 16.26 14.89
N ASP A 107 3.51 16.30 16.18
CA ASP A 107 4.04 15.13 16.90
C ASP A 107 2.98 14.04 17.00
N VAL A 108 1.73 14.41 17.34
CA VAL A 108 0.63 13.46 17.44
C VAL A 108 0.28 12.85 16.07
N ALA A 109 0.32 13.65 15.00
CA ALA A 109 0.12 13.15 13.65
C ALA A 109 1.23 12.16 13.25
N ALA A 110 2.50 12.44 13.60
CA ALA A 110 3.60 11.51 13.37
C ALA A 110 3.40 10.18 14.10
N PHE A 111 2.97 10.20 15.38
CA PHE A 111 2.63 8.98 16.12
C PHE A 111 1.48 8.19 15.49
N GLN A 112 0.43 8.88 15.05
CA GLN A 112 -0.70 8.23 14.37
C GLN A 112 -0.30 7.64 13.01
N GLN A 113 0.59 8.32 12.29
CA GLN A 113 1.12 7.85 11.02
C GLN A 113 1.98 6.59 11.21
N GLU A 114 2.81 6.52 12.25
CA GLU A 114 3.55 5.30 12.61
C GLU A 114 2.65 4.12 12.97
N GLN A 115 1.44 4.39 13.48
CA GLN A 115 0.48 3.35 13.84
C GLN A 115 -0.39 2.91 12.66
N LYS A 116 -0.88 3.85 11.83
CA LYS A 116 -1.95 3.58 10.84
C LYS A 116 -1.71 4.15 9.43
N GLY A 117 -0.64 4.90 9.19
CA GLY A 117 -0.39 5.56 7.91
C GLY A 117 0.49 4.78 6.91
N VAL A 118 0.78 5.42 5.78
CA VAL A 118 1.71 4.91 4.76
C VAL A 118 3.06 4.54 5.37
N GLY A 119 3.46 3.28 5.21
CA GLY A 119 4.73 2.74 5.71
C GLY A 119 4.79 2.49 7.21
N CYS A 120 3.65 2.48 7.91
CA CYS A 120 3.56 2.07 9.31
C CYS A 120 4.09 0.63 9.53
N LYS A 121 4.32 0.24 10.78
CA LYS A 121 4.85 -1.10 11.12
C LYS A 121 4.00 -2.24 10.53
N SER A 122 2.67 -2.10 10.59
CA SER A 122 1.75 -3.08 10.01
C SER A 122 1.88 -3.16 8.48
N ASN A 123 1.95 -2.01 7.81
CA ASN A 123 2.13 -1.95 6.37
C ASN A 123 3.50 -2.50 5.94
N ARG A 124 4.56 -2.24 6.70
CA ARG A 124 5.89 -2.83 6.48
C ARG A 124 5.88 -4.35 6.59
N ALA A 125 5.25 -4.90 7.63
CA ALA A 125 5.09 -6.35 7.80
C ALA A 125 4.28 -6.98 6.65
N HIS A 126 3.21 -6.30 6.21
CA HIS A 126 2.42 -6.75 5.07
C HIS A 126 3.21 -6.68 3.75
N ALA A 127 3.99 -5.62 3.54
CA ALA A 127 4.88 -5.48 2.39
C ALA A 127 5.94 -6.59 2.35
N GLU A 128 6.54 -6.93 3.50
CA GLU A 128 7.48 -8.04 3.63
C GLU A 128 6.83 -9.38 3.25
N ALA A 129 5.61 -9.65 3.73
CA ALA A 129 4.88 -10.86 3.35
C ALA A 129 4.62 -10.93 1.84
N VAL A 130 4.26 -9.81 1.20
CA VAL A 130 4.05 -9.74 -0.26
C VAL A 130 5.36 -9.97 -1.02
N ILE A 131 6.48 -9.43 -0.53
CA ILE A 131 7.82 -9.65 -1.12
C ILE A 131 8.19 -11.13 -1.04
N VAL A 132 8.05 -11.74 0.14
CA VAL A 132 8.38 -13.16 0.34
C VAL A 132 7.52 -14.03 -0.56
N GLU A 133 6.21 -13.81 -0.60
CA GLU A 133 5.31 -14.56 -1.48
C GLU A 133 5.67 -14.38 -2.96
N PHE A 134 6.08 -13.16 -3.35
CA PHE A 134 6.56 -12.91 -4.70
C PHE A 134 7.87 -13.68 -4.98
N LEU A 135 8.78 -13.85 -4.03
CA LEU A 135 10.04 -14.54 -4.28
C LEU A 135 9.93 -16.07 -4.17
N LYS A 136 8.88 -16.60 -3.52
CA LYS A 136 8.68 -18.06 -3.39
C LYS A 136 8.64 -18.75 -4.75
N GLY A 137 9.38 -19.85 -4.84
CA GLY A 137 9.46 -20.68 -6.06
C GLY A 137 10.25 -20.03 -7.21
N ARG A 138 10.94 -18.91 -6.98
CA ARG A 138 11.79 -18.24 -7.97
C ARG A 138 13.25 -18.32 -7.55
N ALA A 139 14.13 -18.62 -8.50
CA ALA A 139 15.57 -18.58 -8.26
C ALA A 139 16.04 -17.15 -7.91
N HIS A 140 15.50 -16.15 -8.61
CA HIS A 140 15.68 -14.74 -8.33
C HIS A 140 14.57 -13.91 -8.98
N ALA A 141 14.44 -12.65 -8.57
CA ALA A 141 13.61 -11.66 -9.24
C ALA A 141 14.29 -10.28 -9.28
N PHE A 142 13.87 -9.47 -10.24
CA PHE A 142 14.31 -8.08 -10.36
C PHE A 142 13.38 -7.13 -9.58
N PRO A 143 13.88 -5.98 -9.10
CA PRO A 143 13.13 -5.19 -8.13
C PRO A 143 11.94 -4.46 -8.75
N GLY A 144 11.96 -4.13 -10.04
CA GLY A 144 10.92 -3.33 -10.70
C GLY A 144 9.51 -3.90 -10.54
N PRO A 145 9.21 -5.09 -11.09
CA PRO A 145 7.89 -5.73 -10.96
C PRO A 145 7.49 -5.98 -9.50
N MET A 146 8.44 -6.42 -8.68
CA MET A 146 8.20 -6.68 -7.25
C MET A 146 7.78 -5.40 -6.51
N ILE A 147 8.54 -4.31 -6.66
CA ILE A 147 8.25 -3.02 -6.04
C ILE A 147 6.89 -2.50 -6.49
N ASN A 148 6.54 -2.64 -7.77
CA ASN A 148 5.25 -2.19 -8.28
C ASN A 148 4.09 -2.96 -7.63
N ILE A 149 4.17 -4.29 -7.54
CA ILE A 149 3.13 -5.10 -6.91
C ILE A 149 2.96 -4.73 -5.43
N VAL A 150 4.07 -4.54 -4.72
CA VAL A 150 4.04 -4.19 -3.30
C VAL A 150 3.45 -2.79 -3.10
N MET A 151 3.89 -1.79 -3.87
CA MET A 151 3.33 -0.43 -3.79
C MET A 151 1.87 -0.38 -4.22
N GLU A 152 1.41 -1.25 -5.13
CA GLU A 152 0.00 -1.30 -5.50
C GLU A 152 -0.86 -1.89 -4.38
N THR A 153 -0.36 -2.94 -3.72
CA THR A 153 -1.12 -3.70 -2.72
C THR A 153 -1.08 -3.05 -1.35
N VAL A 154 0.05 -2.43 -1.01
CA VAL A 154 0.33 -1.93 0.35
C VAL A 154 0.56 -0.43 0.31
N PRO A 155 -0.01 0.35 1.25
CA PRO A 155 0.34 1.75 1.46
C PRO A 155 1.79 1.88 1.95
N ILE A 156 2.73 1.92 1.01
CA ILE A 156 4.16 2.09 1.29
C ILE A 156 4.84 2.80 0.12
N ARG A 157 5.79 3.70 0.42
CA ARG A 157 6.56 4.42 -0.59
C ARG A 157 7.76 3.61 -1.07
N ARG A 158 8.25 3.96 -2.25
CA ARG A 158 9.47 3.37 -2.82
C ARG A 158 10.69 3.55 -1.90
N THR A 159 10.83 4.73 -1.29
CA THR A 159 11.92 5.02 -0.34
C THR A 159 11.87 4.12 0.90
N GLN A 160 10.67 3.87 1.42
CA GLN A 160 10.45 2.97 2.55
C GLN A 160 10.68 1.50 2.17
N LEU A 161 10.28 1.10 0.96
CA LEU A 161 10.55 -0.24 0.43
C LEU A 161 12.04 -0.51 0.22
N ASN A 162 12.78 0.47 -0.32
CA ASN A 162 14.23 0.32 -0.47
C ASN A 162 14.91 0.09 0.88
N LYS A 163 14.48 0.81 1.93
CA LYS A 163 14.97 0.56 3.30
C LYS A 163 14.56 -0.82 3.79
N LEU A 164 13.30 -1.22 3.58
CA LEU A 164 12.81 -2.56 3.97
C LEU A 164 13.61 -3.68 3.32
N LEU A 165 13.97 -3.57 2.04
CA LEU A 165 14.80 -4.58 1.35
C LEU A 165 16.20 -4.69 1.96
N ILE A 166 16.80 -3.57 2.39
CA ILE A 166 18.07 -3.60 3.12
C ILE A 166 17.88 -4.26 4.49
N GLU A 167 16.85 -3.86 5.25
CA GLU A 167 16.52 -4.46 6.56
C GLU A 167 16.25 -5.97 6.45
N MET A 168 15.58 -6.43 5.39
CA MET A 168 15.33 -7.86 5.11
C MET A 168 16.62 -8.61 4.76
N ARG A 169 17.54 -7.98 4.02
CA ARG A 169 18.86 -8.54 3.72
C ARG A 169 19.72 -8.68 4.98
N GLU A 170 19.73 -7.66 5.83
CA GLU A 170 20.45 -7.68 7.11
C GLU A 170 19.91 -8.78 8.04
N ARG A 171 18.59 -9.01 8.04
CA ARG A 171 17.92 -10.10 8.74
C ARG A 171 18.06 -11.48 8.06
N LYS A 172 18.77 -11.56 6.92
CA LYS A 172 18.95 -12.78 6.13
C LYS A 172 17.64 -13.43 5.67
N VAL A 173 16.61 -12.62 5.39
CA VAL A 173 15.36 -13.11 4.77
C VAL A 173 15.52 -13.18 3.24
N ILE A 174 16.25 -12.22 2.67
CA ILE A 174 16.56 -12.15 1.24
C ILE A 174 18.05 -11.92 1.01
N SER A 175 18.56 -12.35 -0.13
CA SER A 175 19.93 -12.12 -0.57
C SER A 175 19.95 -11.32 -1.87
N PHE A 176 20.87 -10.35 -1.93
CA PHE A 176 21.26 -9.67 -3.16
C PHE A 176 22.63 -9.03 -2.99
N GLU A 177 23.29 -8.81 -4.13
CA GLU A 177 24.54 -8.07 -4.22
C GLU A 177 24.29 -6.67 -4.77
N LEU A 178 24.93 -5.67 -4.16
CA LEU A 178 24.86 -4.30 -4.64
C LEU A 178 26.13 -3.96 -5.42
N PRO A 179 26.01 -3.29 -6.58
CA PRO A 179 27.17 -2.74 -7.26
C PRO A 179 27.94 -1.78 -6.35
N ALA A 180 29.26 -1.66 -6.59
CA ALA A 180 30.11 -0.78 -5.80
C ALA A 180 29.51 0.64 -5.69
N ARG A 181 29.56 1.20 -4.46
CA ARG A 181 29.04 2.53 -4.10
C ARG A 181 27.52 2.69 -4.11
N LYS A 182 26.73 1.65 -4.43
CA LYS A 182 25.26 1.69 -4.36
C LYS A 182 24.78 1.30 -2.95
N ARG A 183 23.73 2.00 -2.50
CA ARG A 183 23.12 1.80 -1.17
C ARG A 183 21.75 1.12 -1.20
N VAL A 184 21.16 0.98 -2.39
CA VAL A 184 19.82 0.39 -2.59
C VAL A 184 19.83 -0.47 -3.86
N PRO A 185 18.95 -1.48 -3.95
CA PRO A 185 18.81 -2.30 -5.15
C PRO A 185 18.58 -1.45 -6.41
N GLN A 186 19.32 -1.78 -7.47
CA GLN A 186 19.17 -1.20 -8.80
C GLN A 186 18.22 -2.07 -9.64
N ILE A 187 17.84 -1.60 -10.84
CA ILE A 187 16.85 -2.29 -11.67
C ILE A 187 17.27 -3.72 -12.07
N ASP A 188 18.56 -3.97 -12.15
CA ASP A 188 19.24 -5.20 -12.52
C ASP A 188 19.68 -6.04 -11.32
N THR A 189 19.46 -5.56 -10.10
CA THR A 189 19.82 -6.30 -8.88
C THR A 189 18.96 -7.56 -8.74
N GLN A 190 19.59 -8.73 -8.77
CA GLN A 190 18.92 -10.00 -8.53
C GLN A 190 18.66 -10.19 -7.04
N ILE A 191 17.40 -10.33 -6.68
CA ILE A 191 16.95 -10.57 -5.30
C ILE A 191 16.40 -11.98 -5.22
N ALA A 192 16.87 -12.76 -4.25
CA ALA A 192 16.41 -14.12 -3.97
C ALA A 192 16.04 -14.28 -2.49
N LEU A 193 15.26 -15.32 -2.18
CA LEU A 193 15.10 -15.76 -0.79
C LEU A 193 16.40 -16.41 -0.33
N VAL A 194 16.75 -16.20 0.94
CA VAL A 194 17.81 -17.00 1.57
C VAL A 194 17.24 -18.38 1.86
N GLU A 195 17.91 -19.42 1.37
CA GLU A 195 17.62 -20.82 1.72
C GLU A 195 18.07 -21.16 3.14
#